data_AF-A0A3M7SHT0-F1
#
_entry.id   AF-A0A3M7SHT0-F1
#
_cell.length_a   1.000
_cell.length_b   1.000
_cell.length_c   1.000
_cell.angle_alpha   90.00
_cell.angle_beta   90.00
_cell.angle_gamma   90.00
#
_symmetry.space_group_name_H-M   'P 1'
#
loop_
_entity.id
_entity.type
_entity.pdbx_description
1 polymer ?
#
loop_
_entity_poly.entity_id
_entity_poly.type
_entity_poly.pdbx_seq_one_letter_code
_entity_poly.pdbx_strand_id
1 'polypeptide(L)'
;MLNSLLKNIRVQRESVPAQIRNDFAAAVSARHVFFSNRVVPYWNKLPENVVKSKSTAKFKMALDKFNGIGCYSSKRPIGGDGLRQSTC
;
A
#
# COMPACT_ATOMS: atom_id res chain seq x y z
N MET A 1 20.36 -52.12 -0.28
CA MET A 1 20.80 -50.76 -0.62
C MET A 1 19.68 -49.83 -1.12
N LEU A 2 18.63 -50.33 -1.78
CA LEU A 2 17.49 -49.50 -2.26
C LEU A 2 16.74 -48.72 -1.15
N ASN A 3 16.66 -49.25 0.07
CA ASN A 3 15.94 -48.61 1.18
C ASN A 3 16.62 -47.34 1.73
N SER A 4 17.90 -47.11 1.38
CA SER A 4 18.62 -45.89 1.78
C SER A 4 18.35 -44.73 0.83
N LEU A 5 18.09 -45.01 -0.45
CA LEU A 5 17.79 -43.97 -1.45
C LEU A 5 16.38 -43.40 -1.28
N LEU A 6 15.40 -44.23 -0.89
CA LEU A 6 14.01 -43.79 -0.67
C LEU A 6 13.85 -42.89 0.58
N LYS A 7 14.79 -42.93 1.53
CA LYS A 7 14.80 -41.98 2.66
C LYS A 7 15.20 -40.56 2.25
N ASN A 8 15.93 -40.39 1.14
CA ASN A 8 16.37 -39.09 0.63
C ASN A 8 15.35 -38.39 -0.30
N ILE A 9 14.33 -39.10 -0.78
CA ILE A 9 13.24 -38.52 -1.61
C ILE A 9 12.03 -38.16 -0.73
N ARG A 10 12.19 -38.09 0.59
CA ARG A 10 11.25 -37.36 1.42
C ARG A 10 11.58 -35.89 1.24
N VAL A 11 11.09 -35.31 0.14
CA VAL A 11 11.03 -33.88 -0.14
C VAL A 11 10.76 -33.21 1.20
N GLN A 12 11.78 -32.58 1.76
CA GLN A 12 11.61 -31.74 2.93
C GLN A 12 10.75 -30.59 2.44
N ARG A 13 9.43 -30.74 2.60
CA ARG A 13 8.55 -29.60 2.79
C ARG A 13 9.07 -28.95 4.06
N GLU A 14 10.07 -28.08 3.90
CA GLU A 14 10.51 -27.20 4.97
C GLU A 14 9.26 -26.42 5.38
N SER A 15 8.69 -26.81 6.52
CA SER A 15 7.61 -26.04 7.11
C SER A 15 8.19 -24.66 7.37
N VAL A 16 7.61 -23.62 6.76
CA VAL A 16 7.99 -22.24 7.04
C VAL A 16 8.08 -22.09 8.56
N PRO A 17 9.25 -21.72 9.11
CA PRO A 17 9.44 -21.59 10.54
C PRO A 17 8.29 -20.82 11.18
N ALA A 18 7.80 -21.30 12.33
CA ALA A 18 6.65 -20.68 13.00
C ALA A 18 6.85 -19.17 13.23
N GLN A 19 8.09 -18.76 13.49
CA GLN A 19 8.50 -17.36 13.61
C GLN A 19 8.12 -16.55 12.36
N ILE A 20 8.50 -17.00 11.16
CA ILE A 20 8.20 -16.29 9.90
C ILE A 20 6.69 -16.20 9.65
N ARG A 21 5.94 -17.26 9.99
CA ARG A 21 4.47 -17.25 9.88
C ARG A 21 3.84 -16.24 10.85
N ASN A 22 4.35 -16.16 12.08
CA ASN A 22 3.88 -15.23 13.09
C ASN A 22 4.23 -13.78 12.72
N ASP A 23 5.43 -13.53 12.20
CA ASP A 23 5.86 -12.20 11.76
C ASP A 23 5.02 -11.70 10.58
N PHE A 24 4.71 -12.58 9.63
CA PHE A 24 3.79 -12.25 8.54
C PHE A 24 2.37 -11.98 9.05
N ALA A 25 1.85 -12.81 9.95
CA ALA A 25 0.53 -12.61 10.54
C ALA A 25 0.45 -11.30 11.33
N ALA A 26 1.52 -10.94 12.05
CA ALA A 26 1.65 -9.67 12.75
C ALA A 26 1.68 -8.49 11.78
N ALA A 27 2.42 -8.58 10.68
CA ALA A 27 2.48 -7.55 9.65
C ALA A 27 1.12 -7.34 8.95
N VAL A 28 0.40 -8.43 8.63
CA VAL A 28 -0.95 -8.37 8.07
C VAL A 28 -1.92 -7.73 9.06
N SER A 29 -1.83 -8.12 10.34
CA SER A 29 -2.67 -7.55 11.41
C SER A 29 -2.41 -6.05 11.60
N ALA A 30 -1.14 -5.63 11.62
CA ALA A 30 -0.76 -4.23 11.72
C ALA A 30 -1.27 -3.41 10.52
N ARG A 31 -1.16 -3.96 9.30
CA ARG A 31 -1.71 -3.35 8.10
C ARG A 31 -3.23 -3.21 8.22
N HIS A 32 -3.93 -4.27 8.58
CA HIS A 32 -5.38 -4.24 8.76
C HIS A 32 -5.80 -3.17 9.77
N VAL A 33 -5.18 -3.13 10.95
CA VAL A 33 -5.47 -2.14 11.99
C VAL A 33 -5.21 -0.71 11.49
N PHE A 34 -4.12 -0.48 10.76
CA PHE A 34 -3.83 0.82 10.17
C PHE A 34 -4.94 1.29 9.21
N PHE A 35 -5.31 0.44 8.24
CA PHE A 35 -6.32 0.80 7.24
C PHE A 35 -7.72 0.96 7.85
N SER A 36 -8.12 0.03 8.74
CA SER A 36 -9.43 0.06 9.39
C SER A 36 -9.62 1.30 10.25
N ASN A 37 -8.56 1.80 10.90
CA ASN A 37 -8.66 2.97 11.76
C ASN A 37 -8.45 4.29 11.01
N ARG A 38 -7.55 4.33 10.02
CA ARG A 38 -7.13 5.59 9.39
C ARG A 38 -7.70 5.85 8.01
N VAL A 39 -8.10 4.82 7.28
CA VAL A 39 -8.51 4.94 5.88
C VAL A 39 -9.99 4.66 5.73
N VAL A 40 -10.47 3.53 6.24
CA VAL A 40 -11.86 3.08 6.08
C VAL A 40 -12.89 4.12 6.54
N PRO A 41 -12.74 4.82 7.70
CA PRO A 41 -13.74 5.80 8.14
C PRO A 41 -13.86 7.01 7.21
N TYR A 42 -12.76 7.43 6.59
CA TYR A 42 -12.78 8.53 5.62
C TYR A 42 -13.27 8.07 4.26
N TRP A 43 -12.83 6.89 3.82
CA TRP A 43 -13.27 6.28 2.57
C TRP A 43 -14.78 6.08 2.51
N ASN A 44 -15.38 5.61 3.61
CA ASN A 44 -16.83 5.37 3.71
C ASN A 44 -17.66 6.66 3.72
N LYS A 45 -17.05 7.82 3.98
CA LYS A 45 -17.72 9.13 3.91
C LYS A 45 -17.67 9.75 2.52
N LEU A 46 -16.87 9.19 1.60
CA LEU A 46 -16.74 9.71 0.26
C LEU A 46 -18.00 9.39 -0.55
N PRO A 47 -18.46 10.33 -1.39
CA PRO A 47 -19.59 10.08 -2.27
C PRO A 47 -19.20 9.12 -3.40
N GLU A 48 -20.18 8.39 -3.90
CA GLU A 48 -19.98 7.31 -4.88
C GLU A 48 -19.27 7.77 -6.16
N ASN A 49 -19.56 8.99 -6.62
CA ASN A 49 -18.93 9.59 -7.80
C ASN A 49 -17.42 9.83 -7.60
N VAL A 50 -16.97 10.07 -6.37
CA VAL A 50 -15.54 10.18 -6.04
C VAL A 50 -14.93 8.79 -6.09
N VAL A 51 -15.50 7.82 -5.34
CA VAL A 51 -15.00 6.44 -5.22
C VAL A 51 -14.93 5.72 -6.57
N LYS A 52 -15.96 5.87 -7.42
CA LYS A 52 -16.04 5.22 -8.74
C LYS A 52 -15.37 6.00 -9.87
N SER A 53 -14.45 6.90 -9.55
CA SER A 53 -13.71 7.67 -10.55
C SER A 53 -12.96 6.76 -11.52
N LYS A 54 -13.09 7.04 -12.82
CA LYS A 54 -12.51 6.21 -13.91
C LYS A 54 -10.98 6.24 -14.01
N SER A 55 -10.32 7.14 -13.27
CA SER A 55 -8.86 7.23 -13.22
C SER A 55 -8.40 7.92 -11.93
N THR A 56 -7.14 7.71 -11.56
CA THR A 56 -6.52 8.35 -10.39
C THR A 56 -6.55 9.88 -10.46
N ALA A 57 -6.35 10.45 -11.66
CA ALA A 57 -6.44 11.89 -11.86
C ALA A 57 -7.85 12.42 -11.57
N LYS A 58 -8.88 11.72 -12.07
CA LYS A 58 -10.29 12.08 -11.80
C LYS A 58 -10.66 11.90 -10.33
N PHE A 59 -10.16 10.83 -9.70
CA PHE A 59 -10.34 10.60 -8.26
C PHE A 59 -9.78 11.77 -7.45
N LYS A 60 -8.53 12.18 -7.72
CA LYS A 60 -7.90 13.31 -7.05
C LYS A 60 -8.71 14.60 -7.21
N MET A 61 -9.10 14.94 -8.44
CA MET A 61 -9.89 16.14 -8.70
C MET A 61 -11.26 16.12 -7.99
N ALA A 62 -11.93 14.96 -7.99
CA ALA A 62 -13.22 14.80 -7.33
C ALA A 62 -13.09 14.87 -5.80
N LEU A 63 -12.00 14.33 -5.25
CA LEU A 63 -11.68 14.40 -3.82
C LEU A 63 -11.34 15.82 -3.38
N ASP A 64 -10.50 16.54 -4.15
CA ASP A 64 -10.15 17.94 -3.91
C ASP A 64 -11.43 18.80 -3.88
N LYS A 65 -12.32 18.60 -4.86
CA LYS A 65 -13.63 19.27 -4.91
C LYS A 65 -14.51 18.93 -3.71
N PHE A 66 -14.57 17.66 -3.28
CA PHE A 66 -15.35 17.22 -2.12
C PHE A 66 -14.85 17.87 -0.81
N ASN A 67 -13.54 18.00 -0.66
CA ASN A 67 -12.92 18.60 0.54
C ASN A 67 -12.98 20.13 0.56
N GLY A 68 -13.62 20.77 -0.44
CA GLY A 68 -13.63 22.23 -0.57
C GLY A 68 -12.24 22.82 -0.85
N ILE A 69 -11.27 21.98 -1.21
CA ILE A 69 -9.95 22.40 -1.66
C ILE A 69 -10.15 22.83 -3.12
N GLY A 70 -10.44 24.13 -3.30
CA GLY A 70 -10.59 24.74 -4.61
C GLY A 70 -9.46 24.31 -5.55
N CYS A 71 -9.78 24.19 -6.85
CA CYS A 71 -8.91 23.63 -7.88
C CYS A 71 -7.49 24.20 -7.83
N TYR A 72 -6.58 23.55 -7.09
CA TYR A 72 -5.16 23.81 -7.26
C TYR A 72 -4.80 23.21 -8.60
N SER A 73 -4.75 24.09 -9.61
CA SER A 73 -4.05 23.85 -10.86
C SER A 73 -2.73 23.18 -10.50
N SER A 74 -2.63 21.89 -10.80
CA SER A 74 -1.47 21.07 -10.47
C SER A 74 -0.33 21.42 -11.43
N LYS A 75 0.15 22.67 -11.39
CA LYS A 75 1.48 23.05 -11.85
C LYS A 75 2.46 22.83 -10.71
N ARG A 76 2.61 21.58 -10.24
CA ARG A 76 3.90 21.20 -9.67
C ARG A 76 4.75 20.74 -10.85
N PRO A 77 5.83 21.46 -11.21
CA PRO A 77 6.77 20.92 -12.17
C PRO A 77 7.33 19.62 -11.59
N ILE A 78 7.48 18.62 -12.45
CA ILE A 78 8.28 17.44 -12.19
C ILE A 78 9.74 17.93 -12.15
N GLY A 79 10.23 18.33 -10.98
CA GLY A 79 11.66 18.50 -10.69
C GLY A 79 12.07 17.35 -9.77
N GLY A 80 13.02 16.47 -10.11
CA GLY A 80 14.24 16.74 -10.87
C GLY A 80 15.25 17.37 -9.92
N ASP A 81 16.25 16.59 -9.54
CA ASP A 81 17.32 16.94 -8.61
C ASP A 81 17.94 18.32 -8.87
N GLY A 82 18.41 18.97 -7.81
CA GLY A 82 19.50 19.94 -7.93
C GLY A 82 19.44 21.18 -7.04
N LEU A 83 20.42 21.23 -6.14
CA LEU A 83 21.23 22.41 -5.82
C LEU A 83 20.63 23.49 -4.90
N ARG A 84 21.18 23.48 -3.68
CA ARG A 84 21.64 24.65 -2.93
C ARG A 84 21.89 25.88 -3.82
N GLN A 85 21.39 27.03 -3.38
CA GLN A 85 22.16 28.28 -3.39
C GLN A 85 21.54 29.29 -2.40
N SER A 86 22.41 29.83 -1.53
CA SER A 86 22.26 31.12 -0.84
C SER A 86 21.98 32.21 -1.87
N THR A 87 21.30 33.32 -1.58
CA THR A 87 21.72 34.61 -0.97
C THR A 87 20.51 35.56 -1.28
N CYS A 88 20.11 36.60 -0.56
CA CYS A 88 20.75 37.59 0.31
C CYS A 88 19.93 37.86 1.57
#